data_AF-A0A537TG50-F1
#
_entry.id   AF-A0A537TG50-F1
#
_cell.length_a   1.000
_cell.length_b   1.000
_cell.length_c   1.000
_cell.angle_alpha   90.00
_cell.angle_beta   90.00
_cell.angle_gamma   90.00
#
_symmetry.space_group_name_H-M   'P 1'
#
loop_
_entity.id
_entity.type
_entity.pdbx_description
1 polymer ?
#
loop_
_entity_poly.entity_id
_entity_poly.type
_entity_poly.pdbx_seq_one_letter_code
_entity_poly.pdbx_strand_id
1 'polypeptide(L)' 'MQVLVRDNNVDQALKALKKKMQREGIFREMKLRGHYEKPSEKKAR' A
#
# COMPACT_ATOMS: atom_id res chain seq x y z
N MET A 1 7.16 -5.09 -4.55
CA MET A 1 6.08 -5.58 -5.43
C MET A 1 6.46 -5.28 -6.88
N GLN A 2 6.47 -6.27 -7.76
CA GLN A 2 6.78 -6.08 -9.19
C GLN A 2 5.56 -6.44 -10.04
N VAL A 3 5.29 -5.67 -11.09
CA VAL A 3 4.23 -5.92 -12.08
C VAL A 3 4.87 -5.95 -13.46
N LEU A 4 4.65 -7.03 -14.20
CA LEU A 4 5.11 -7.18 -15.58
C LEU A 4 4.12 -6.45 -16.48
N VAL A 5 4.61 -5.48 -17.24
CA VAL A 5 3.81 -4.78 -18.25
C VAL A 5 3.83 -5.64 -19.52
N ARG A 6 2.67 -6.11 -19.95
CA ARG A 6 2.51 -6.81 -21.23
C ARG A 6 1.78 -5.87 -22.20
N ASP A 7 2.17 -5.90 -23.47
CA ASP A 7 1.50 -5.19 -24.57
C ASP A 7 1.45 -3.66 -24.45
N ASN A 8 2.48 -3.01 -23.87
CA ASN A 8 2.55 -1.56 -23.61
C ASN A 8 1.39 -0.99 -22.79
N ASN A 9 0.58 -1.84 -22.14
CA ASN A 9 -0.58 -1.38 -21.38
C ASN A 9 -0.18 -0.98 -19.95
N VAL A 10 0.47 0.18 -19.86
CA VAL A 10 0.98 0.76 -18.60
C VAL A 10 -0.15 1.10 -17.64
N ASP A 11 -1.30 1.55 -18.15
CA ASP A 11 -2.44 1.94 -17.31
C ASP A 11 -3.02 0.74 -16.55
N GLN A 12 -3.13 -0.41 -17.22
CA GLN A 12 -3.58 -1.64 -16.59
C GLN A 12 -2.58 -2.16 -15.56
N ALA A 13 -1.28 -2.07 -15.85
CA ALA A 13 -0.23 -2.44 -14.90
C ALA A 13 -0.27 -1.56 -13.64
N LEU A 14 -0.49 -0.25 -13.79
CA LEU A 14 -0.64 0.68 -12.68
C LEU A 14 -1.90 0.40 -11.85
N LYS A 15 -3.04 0.10 -12.50
CA LYS A 15 -4.27 -0.31 -11.81
C LYS A 15 -4.08 -1.61 -11.04
N ALA A 16 -3.41 -2.60 -11.62
CA ALA A 16 -3.12 -3.87 -10.97
C ALA A 16 -2.19 -3.69 -9.77
N LEU A 17 -1.13 -2.88 -9.92
CA LEU A 17 -0.21 -2.53 -8.84
C LEU A 17 -0.95 -1.85 -7.68
N LYS A 18 -1.76 -0.83 -7.99
CA LYS A 18 -2.55 -0.10 -6.99
C LYS A 18 -3.49 -1.03 -6.22
N LYS A 19 -4.22 -1.92 -6.93
CA LYS A 19 -5.15 -2.87 -6.31
C LYS A 19 -4.43 -3.87 -5.41
N LYS A 20 -3.23 -4.33 -5.80
CA LYS A 20 -2.43 -5.24 -4.99
C LYS A 20 -1.85 -4.52 -3.76
N MET A 21 -1.36 -3.28 -3.90
CA MET A 21 -0.86 -2.47 -2.77
C MET A 21 -1.95 -2.12 -1.75
N GLN A 22 -3.18 -1.90 -2.22
CA GLN A 22 -4.33 -1.71 -1.33
C GLN A 22 -4.66 -2.97 -0.53
N ARG A 23 -4.60 -4.16 -1.15
CA ARG A 23 -4.85 -5.44 -0.46
C ARG A 23 -3.80 -5.74 0.59
N GLU A 24 -2.53 -5.42 0.32
CA GLU A 24 -1.44 -5.56 1.28
C GLU A 24 -1.51 -4.52 2.41
N GLY A 25 -2.46 -3.57 2.38
CA GLY A 25 -2.66 -2.61 3.46
C GLY A 25 -1.56 -1.56 3.57
N ILE A 26 -0.63 -1.51 2.61
CA ILE A 26 0.56 -0.63 2.63
C ILE A 26 0.14 0.83 2.76
N PHE A 27 -0.92 1.27 2.08
CA PHE A 27 -1.41 2.65 2.21
C PHE A 27 -1.95 2.96 3.61
N ARG A 28 -2.51 1.96 4.30
CA ARG A 28 -3.00 2.11 5.67
C ARG A 28 -1.83 2.16 6.65
N GLU A 29 -0.83 1.31 6.46
CA GLU A 29 0.41 1.37 7.25
C GLU A 29 1.19 2.66 7.03
N MET A 30 1.32 3.14 5.79
CA MET A 30 1.97 4.41 5.47
C MET A 30 1.28 5.58 6.18
N LYS A 31 -0.05 5.60 6.21
CA LYS A 31 -0.80 6.62 6.95
C LYS A 31 -0.60 6.52 8.46
N LEU A 32 -0.57 5.29 9.01
CA LEU A 32 -0.37 5.05 10.44
C LEU A 32 1.05 5.37 10.91
N ARG A 33 2.05 5.22 10.04
CA ARG A 33 3.46 5.48 10.34
C ARG A 33 3.91 6.92 10.02
N GLY A 34 3.00 7.77 9.53
CA GLY A 34 3.31 9.18 9.21
C GLY A 34 3.68 10.02 10.43
N HIS A 35 3.23 9.62 11.61
CA HIS A 35 3.57 10.24 12.89
C HIS A 35 3.92 9.18 13.92
N TYR A 36 4.81 9.51 14.86
CA TYR A 36 5.13 8.61 15.95
C TYR A 36 3.92 8.44 16.86
N GLU A 37 3.35 7.24 16.89
CA GLU A 37 2.29 6.84 17.82
C GLU A 37 2.96 6.18 19.04
N LYS A 38 2.59 6.61 20.25
CA LYS A 38 3.18 6.02 21.46
C LYS A 38 2.81 4.53 21.54
N PRO A 39 3.71 3.65 22.03
CA PRO A 39 3.44 2.21 22.12
C PRO A 39 2.16 1.87 22.91
N SER A 40 1.83 2.71 23.90
CA SER A 40 0.63 2.61 24.73
C SER A 40 -0.66 2.85 23.93
N GLU A 41 -0.64 3.80 23.00
CA GLU A 41 -1.79 4.15 22.16
C GLU A 41 -1.99 3.12 21.03
N LYS A 42 -0.89 2.58 20.51
CA LYS A 42 -0.90 1.48 19.54
C LYS A 42 -1.54 0.19 20.09
N LYS A 43 -1.43 -0.05 21.40
CA LYS A 43 -1.93 -1.26 22.08
C LYS A 43 -3.41 -1.15 22.49
N ALA A 44 -3.95 0.07 22.56
CA ALA A 44 -5.33 0.35 22.96
C ALA A 44 -6.32 0.41 21.78
N ARG A 45 -5.83 0.31 20.54
CA ARG A 45 -6.60 0.40 19.30
C ARG A 45 -7.13 -0.96 18.83
#